data_AF-A0A2S2Q0U0-F1
#
_entry.id   AF-A0A2S2Q0U0-F1
#
_cell.length_a   1.000
_cell.length_b   1.000
_cell.length_c   1.000
_cell.angle_alpha   90.00
_cell.angle_beta   90.00
_cell.angle_gamma   90.00
#
_symmetry.space_group_name_H-M   'P 1'
#
loop_
_entity.id
_entity.type
_entity.pdbx_description
1 polymer ?
#
loop_
_entity_poly.entity_id
_entity_poly.type
_entity_poly.pdbx_seq_one_letter_code
_entity_poly.pdbx_strand_id
1 'polypeptide(L)'
;MSQKRQSEINFFFKKLKTSDENNPSPSEGIENVSVLPTESEPATFSDSCEVDSNSQYDIAFAIEENANLKIRNDPNMLYKYLKETWSPKQNYIFPVSMNKKGHKRSFQIEWLNKHNWLAYSRNREGAFCKVCVLFGSKFGGIGGQRLGVLKEIPMIKYKDALHDFKIHMEREYHKTAIVRSLEFIKCFEGKQKTIEIQLDDQLNETVKQNKKLIK
;
A
#
# COMPACT_ATOMS: atom_id res chain seq x y z
N MET A 1 -44.93 -17.77 -16.39
CA MET A 1 -44.24 -17.38 -15.15
C MET A 1 -43.21 -18.47 -14.84
N SER A 2 -41.93 -18.15 -14.71
CA SER A 2 -40.87 -19.16 -14.47
C SER A 2 -40.13 -18.83 -13.17
N GLN A 3 -40.15 -19.77 -12.22
CA GLN A 3 -39.62 -19.56 -10.86
C GLN A 3 -38.10 -19.73 -10.84
N LYS A 4 -37.40 -18.67 -10.44
CA LYS A 4 -35.94 -18.64 -10.35
C LYS A 4 -35.51 -19.22 -8.99
N ARG A 5 -35.09 -20.49 -8.96
CA ARG A 5 -34.51 -21.10 -7.75
C ARG A 5 -33.19 -20.40 -7.40
N GLN A 6 -33.14 -19.75 -6.24
CA GLN A 6 -31.90 -19.29 -5.61
C GLN A 6 -31.24 -20.48 -4.90
N SER A 7 -29.94 -20.67 -5.10
CA SER A 7 -29.15 -21.69 -4.40
C SER A 7 -28.19 -21.01 -3.42
N GLU A 8 -28.57 -20.94 -2.16
CA GLU A 8 -27.70 -20.46 -1.08
C GLU A 8 -26.68 -21.53 -0.70
N ILE A 9 -25.40 -21.31 -1.04
CA ILE A 9 -24.32 -22.21 -0.63
C ILE A 9 -23.89 -21.83 0.79
N ASN A 10 -24.53 -22.48 1.77
CA ASN A 10 -24.14 -22.42 3.18
C ASN A 10 -22.83 -23.19 3.40
N PHE A 11 -21.70 -22.50 3.50
CA PHE A 11 -20.43 -23.12 3.92
C PHE A 11 -20.29 -23.16 5.44
N PHE A 12 -20.73 -24.28 6.01
CA PHE A 12 -20.48 -24.70 7.38
C PHE A 12 -19.05 -25.25 7.50
N PHE A 13 -18.29 -24.81 8.51
CA PHE A 13 -17.34 -25.69 9.21
C PHE A 13 -17.33 -25.34 10.70
N LYS A 14 -17.61 -26.33 11.54
CA LYS A 14 -17.74 -26.21 13.01
C LYS A 14 -16.95 -27.35 13.66
N LYS A 15 -16.24 -27.03 14.75
CA LYS A 15 -15.59 -27.95 15.71
C LYS A 15 -14.36 -28.72 15.15
N LEU A 16 -13.43 -29.29 15.95
CA LEU A 16 -13.38 -29.61 17.40
C LEU A 16 -11.89 -29.76 17.83
N LYS A 17 -11.40 -29.26 18.98
CA LYS A 17 -11.01 -29.96 20.24
C LYS A 17 -10.13 -28.96 21.07
N THR A 18 -10.31 -28.65 22.35
CA THR A 18 -10.36 -29.38 23.67
C THR A 18 -9.00 -29.70 24.30
N SER A 19 -8.64 -28.91 25.32
CA SER A 19 -7.88 -29.24 26.55
C SER A 19 -7.74 -27.96 27.41
N ASP A 20 -7.62 -27.92 28.74
CA ASP A 20 -8.13 -28.79 29.83
C ASP A 20 -8.25 -27.93 31.12
N GLU A 21 -8.93 -28.48 32.13
CA GLU A 21 -8.91 -28.32 33.60
C GLU A 21 -7.71 -27.58 34.29
N ASN A 22 -7.73 -27.08 35.55
CA ASN A 22 -8.73 -26.82 36.61
C ASN A 22 -8.13 -25.86 37.71
N ASN A 23 -8.98 -25.31 38.59
CA ASN A 23 -8.77 -24.45 39.81
C ASN A 23 -7.74 -24.95 40.88
N PRO A 24 -7.50 -24.29 42.08
CA PRO A 24 -8.02 -23.02 42.70
C PRO A 24 -6.98 -22.09 43.44
N SER A 25 -7.52 -21.03 44.09
CA SER A 25 -7.01 -20.19 45.24
C SER A 25 -6.65 -21.00 46.52
N PRO A 26 -6.23 -20.45 47.70
CA PRO A 26 -6.23 -19.06 48.26
C PRO A 26 -4.84 -18.63 48.88
N SER A 27 -4.63 -17.71 49.86
CA SER A 27 -5.46 -16.82 50.73
C SER A 27 -4.73 -15.52 51.20
N GLU A 28 -5.42 -14.70 52.02
CA GLU A 28 -5.03 -13.81 53.16
C GLU A 28 -3.63 -13.16 53.24
N GLY A 29 -3.42 -11.93 53.73
CA GLY A 29 -4.21 -10.81 54.29
C GLY A 29 -3.23 -9.62 54.51
N ILE A 30 -3.55 -8.36 54.83
CA ILE A 30 -4.48 -7.76 55.80
C ILE A 30 -4.77 -6.29 55.37
N GLU A 31 -5.81 -5.70 55.97
CA GLU A 31 -6.44 -4.39 55.73
C GLU A 31 -5.56 -3.14 55.98
N ASN A 32 -5.86 -2.02 55.31
CA ASN A 32 -6.27 -0.75 55.98
C ASN A 32 -6.69 0.40 55.02
N VAL A 33 -8.00 0.59 54.85
CA VAL A 33 -8.77 1.84 55.08
C VAL A 33 -7.98 3.18 54.91
N SER A 34 -8.23 4.07 53.94
CA SER A 34 -9.41 4.99 53.87
C SER A 34 -9.30 6.11 52.79
N VAL A 35 -10.47 6.75 52.53
CA VAL A 35 -10.74 8.07 51.88
C VAL A 35 -10.78 8.15 50.33
N LEU A 36 -11.78 8.90 49.85
CA LEU A 36 -12.24 9.09 48.47
C LEU A 36 -12.13 10.60 48.09
N PRO A 37 -12.62 11.04 46.91
CA PRO A 37 -11.85 11.41 45.72
C PRO A 37 -11.58 12.92 45.58
N THR A 38 -10.63 13.29 44.71
CA THR A 38 -10.49 14.67 44.21
C THR A 38 -10.28 14.69 42.70
N GLU A 39 -11.33 15.07 41.98
CA GLU A 39 -11.29 15.65 40.63
C GLU A 39 -10.57 17.02 40.69
N SER A 40 -9.96 17.61 39.67
CA SER A 40 -9.64 17.20 38.30
C SER A 40 -8.56 18.15 37.78
N GLU A 41 -7.57 17.65 37.05
CA GLU A 41 -6.68 18.47 36.22
C GLU A 41 -6.91 18.04 34.77
N PRO A 42 -7.55 18.86 33.92
CA PRO A 42 -7.69 18.54 32.51
C PRO A 42 -6.31 18.69 31.86
N ALA A 43 -5.60 17.56 31.73
CA ALA A 43 -4.39 17.48 30.92
C ALA A 43 -4.69 18.11 29.56
N THR A 44 -4.11 19.28 29.30
CA THR A 44 -4.37 20.07 28.11
C THR A 44 -3.94 19.24 26.91
N PHE A 45 -4.94 18.71 26.19
CA PHE A 45 -4.74 18.11 24.89
C PHE A 45 -4.19 19.20 23.98
N SER A 46 -2.86 19.25 23.86
CA SER A 46 -2.17 20.15 22.95
C SER A 46 -2.52 19.69 21.54
N ASP A 47 -3.61 20.23 21.00
CA ASP A 47 -3.98 20.08 19.60
C ASP A 47 -2.97 20.86 18.76
N SER A 48 -1.82 20.23 18.60
CA SER A 48 -0.71 20.64 17.75
C SER A 48 -0.57 19.61 16.64
N CYS A 49 -1.72 19.22 16.07
CA CYS A 49 -1.79 18.58 14.77
C CYS A 49 -1.31 19.58 13.72
N GLU A 50 0.02 19.73 13.57
CA GLU A 50 0.61 20.50 12.48
C GLU A 50 -0.04 20.06 11.16
N VAL A 51 -0.88 20.92 10.60
CA VAL A 51 -1.65 20.58 9.40
C VAL A 51 -0.65 20.47 8.26
N ASP A 52 -0.26 19.23 7.96
CA ASP A 52 0.70 18.93 6.90
C ASP A 52 0.06 19.29 5.56
N SER A 53 0.29 20.54 5.15
CA SER A 53 -0.53 21.24 4.16
C SER A 53 -0.20 20.86 2.72
N ASN A 54 0.88 20.09 2.50
CA ASN A 54 1.34 19.72 1.16
C ASN A 54 1.24 18.22 0.88
N SER A 55 0.01 17.72 0.76
CA SER A 55 -0.29 16.37 0.23
C SER A 55 -0.17 16.28 -1.31
N GLN A 56 0.65 17.14 -1.93
CA GLN A 56 0.72 17.38 -3.39
C GLN A 56 0.97 16.12 -4.24
N TYR A 57 1.62 15.10 -3.65
CA TYR A 57 1.86 13.80 -4.28
C TYR A 57 1.32 12.64 -3.42
N ASP A 58 0.18 12.82 -2.74
CA ASP A 58 -0.58 11.72 -2.14
C ASP A 58 -0.95 10.71 -3.23
N ILE A 59 -0.57 9.46 -3.01
CA ILE A 59 -0.68 8.39 -3.99
C ILE A 59 -2.13 8.15 -4.46
N ALA A 60 -3.15 8.57 -3.69
CA ALA A 60 -4.54 8.44 -4.08
C ALA A 60 -4.94 9.31 -5.27
N PHE A 61 -4.27 10.44 -5.51
CA PHE A 61 -4.50 11.27 -6.69
C PHE A 61 -4.07 10.58 -7.99
N ALA A 62 -3.15 9.62 -7.90
CA ALA A 62 -2.73 8.79 -9.03
C ALA A 62 -3.61 7.56 -9.28
N ILE A 63 -4.74 7.37 -8.59
CA ILE A 63 -5.62 6.20 -8.78
C ILE A 63 -6.69 6.44 -9.84
N GLU A 64 -7.21 7.66 -9.95
CA GLU A 64 -8.21 8.01 -10.95
C GLU A 64 -7.60 7.86 -12.35
N GLU A 65 -8.36 7.30 -13.30
CA GLU A 65 -7.82 6.81 -14.57
C GLU A 65 -7.25 7.93 -15.45
N ASN A 66 -7.93 9.07 -15.53
CA ASN A 66 -7.48 10.21 -16.32
C ASN A 66 -6.25 10.89 -15.67
N ALA A 67 -6.22 11.01 -14.35
CA ALA A 67 -5.07 11.49 -13.60
C ALA A 67 -3.87 10.55 -13.74
N ASN A 68 -4.07 9.24 -13.61
CA ASN A 68 -3.03 8.22 -13.79
C ASN A 68 -2.44 8.24 -15.20
N LEU A 69 -3.27 8.39 -16.24
CA LEU A 69 -2.80 8.55 -17.62
C LEU A 69 -1.98 9.84 -17.81
N LYS A 70 -2.43 10.98 -17.26
CA LYS A 70 -1.67 12.24 -17.30
C LYS A 70 -0.31 12.11 -16.61
N ILE A 71 -0.27 11.50 -15.42
CA ILE A 71 0.97 11.27 -14.66
C ILE A 71 1.91 10.35 -15.43
N ARG A 72 1.43 9.24 -16.00
CA ARG A 72 2.29 8.31 -16.78
C ARG A 72 2.86 8.93 -18.05
N ASN A 73 2.15 9.88 -18.66
CA ASN A 73 2.58 10.55 -19.90
C ASN A 73 3.48 11.77 -19.67
N ASP A 74 3.66 12.23 -18.42
CA ASP A 74 4.62 13.27 -18.04
C ASP A 74 5.72 12.65 -17.16
N PRO A 75 6.93 12.42 -17.71
CA PRO A 75 8.05 11.86 -16.96
C PRO A 75 8.40 12.63 -15.67
N ASN A 76 8.25 13.95 -15.64
CA ASN A 76 8.56 14.74 -14.44
C ASN A 76 7.54 14.46 -13.34
N MET A 77 6.25 14.45 -13.69
CA MET A 77 5.18 14.11 -12.74
C MET A 77 5.28 12.65 -12.28
N LEU A 78 5.57 11.71 -13.17
CA LEU A 78 5.80 10.30 -12.84
C LEU A 78 6.97 10.12 -11.85
N TYR A 79 8.07 10.83 -12.08
CA TYR A 79 9.24 10.83 -11.20
C TYR A 79 8.91 11.38 -9.80
N LYS A 80 8.21 12.52 -9.72
CA LYS A 80 7.77 13.11 -8.44
C LYS A 80 6.83 12.17 -7.68
N TYR A 81 5.80 11.63 -8.34
CA TYR A 81 4.90 10.65 -7.69
C TYR A 81 5.62 9.39 -7.19
N LEU A 82 6.73 8.99 -7.81
CA LEU A 82 7.53 7.82 -7.42
C LEU A 82 8.54 8.12 -6.29
N LYS A 83 9.20 9.28 -6.33
CA LYS A 83 10.34 9.64 -5.46
C LYS A 83 9.97 10.61 -4.33
N GLU A 84 9.06 11.53 -4.61
CA GLU A 84 8.51 12.55 -3.70
C GLU A 84 7.09 12.19 -3.23
N THR A 85 6.70 10.92 -3.30
CA THR A 85 5.39 10.43 -2.82
C THR A 85 5.15 10.94 -1.40
N TRP A 86 3.99 11.55 -1.14
CA TRP A 86 3.68 12.03 0.20
C TRP A 86 3.73 10.88 1.21
N SER A 87 4.29 11.17 2.38
CA SER A 87 4.42 10.23 3.50
C SER A 87 4.05 10.95 4.80
N PRO A 88 3.30 10.31 5.71
CA PRO A 88 3.01 10.88 7.02
C PRO A 88 4.29 11.17 7.83
N LYS A 89 4.24 12.24 8.65
CA LYS A 89 5.24 12.55 9.69
C LYS A 89 5.24 11.46 10.79
N GLN A 90 6.33 11.36 11.55
CA GLN A 90 6.48 10.32 12.58
C GLN A 90 5.41 10.36 13.70
N ASN A 91 4.85 11.54 13.97
CA ASN A 91 3.78 11.78 14.95
C ASN A 91 2.35 11.71 14.34
N TYR A 92 2.20 11.26 13.09
CA TYR A 92 0.90 11.19 12.43
C TYR A 92 -0.04 10.17 13.11
N ILE A 93 -1.26 10.62 13.45
CA ILE A 93 -2.28 9.78 14.08
C ILE A 93 -3.06 9.03 12.99
N PHE A 94 -2.80 7.72 12.87
CA PHE A 94 -3.50 6.87 11.91
C PHE A 94 -4.92 6.49 12.38
N PRO A 95 -5.93 6.52 11.49
CA PRO A 95 -7.28 6.05 11.78
C PRO A 95 -7.30 4.62 12.34
N VAL A 96 -8.10 4.44 13.39
CA VAL A 96 -8.20 3.16 14.11
C VAL A 96 -9.44 2.40 13.65
N SER A 97 -9.22 1.30 12.93
CA SER A 97 -10.27 0.32 12.65
C SER A 97 -10.55 -0.53 13.90
N MET A 98 -11.81 -0.87 14.17
CA MET A 98 -12.21 -1.81 15.21
C MET A 98 -12.89 -3.03 14.58
N ASN A 99 -12.51 -4.24 15.02
CA ASN A 99 -13.16 -5.46 14.56
C ASN A 99 -14.39 -5.82 15.41
N LYS A 100 -15.19 -6.80 14.95
CA LYS A 100 -16.40 -7.30 15.67
C LYS A 100 -16.13 -7.87 17.08
N LYS A 101 -14.86 -8.08 17.46
CA LYS A 101 -14.42 -8.53 18.80
C LYS A 101 -13.82 -7.38 19.63
N GLY A 102 -13.95 -6.13 19.20
CA GLY A 102 -13.43 -4.95 19.89
C GLY A 102 -11.93 -4.68 19.71
N HIS A 103 -11.18 -5.53 18.99
CA HIS A 103 -9.73 -5.27 18.84
C HIS A 103 -9.52 -4.09 17.88
N LYS A 104 -8.80 -3.08 18.37
CA LYS A 104 -8.36 -1.89 17.63
C LYS A 104 -7.14 -2.21 16.76
N ARG A 105 -7.08 -1.69 15.54
CA ARG A 105 -5.93 -1.78 14.62
C ARG A 105 -5.84 -0.55 13.73
N SER A 106 -4.65 0.04 13.63
CA SER A 106 -4.31 1.14 12.74
C SER A 106 -3.13 0.76 11.83
N PHE A 107 -2.87 1.57 10.81
CA PHE A 107 -1.63 1.48 10.03
C PHE A 107 -0.42 1.75 10.93
N GLN A 108 0.70 1.07 10.68
CA GLN A 108 1.95 1.26 11.43
C GLN A 108 3.01 1.89 10.53
N ILE A 109 3.59 3.02 10.95
CA ILE A 109 4.48 3.83 10.09
C ILE A 109 5.77 3.10 9.73
N GLU A 110 6.22 2.17 10.56
CA GLU A 110 7.39 1.32 10.36
C GLU A 110 7.25 0.43 9.11
N TRP A 111 6.03 0.20 8.61
CA TRP A 111 5.81 -0.52 7.36
C TRP A 111 6.30 0.25 6.14
N LEU A 112 6.25 1.60 6.16
CA LEU A 112 6.80 2.43 5.08
C LEU A 112 8.33 2.25 5.01
N ASN A 113 9.00 2.24 6.17
CA ASN A 113 10.44 2.04 6.28
C ASN A 113 10.88 0.62 5.87
N LYS A 114 10.01 -0.40 6.04
CA LYS A 114 10.27 -1.79 5.65
C LYS A 114 9.95 -2.08 4.18
N HIS A 115 9.09 -1.29 3.56
CA HIS A 115 8.55 -1.54 2.23
C HIS A 115 8.57 -0.25 1.40
N ASN A 116 9.69 0.04 0.73
CA ASN A 116 9.88 1.25 -0.09
C ASN A 116 8.84 1.43 -1.24
N TRP A 117 8.10 0.37 -1.59
CA TRP A 117 7.00 0.39 -2.55
C TRP A 117 5.64 0.76 -1.94
N LEU A 118 5.53 0.73 -0.60
CA LEU A 118 4.33 1.07 0.14
C LEU A 118 4.23 2.59 0.31
N ALA A 119 3.03 3.13 0.16
CA ALA A 119 2.71 4.52 0.40
C ALA A 119 1.39 4.59 1.16
N TYR A 120 1.31 5.43 2.19
CA TYR A 120 0.05 5.72 2.88
C TYR A 120 -0.63 6.92 2.22
N SER A 121 -1.95 6.87 2.07
CA SER A 121 -2.75 8.01 1.61
C SER A 121 -3.52 8.61 2.78
N ARG A 122 -3.37 9.92 2.99
CA ARG A 122 -4.23 10.70 3.90
C ARG A 122 -5.63 10.80 3.33
N ASN A 123 -5.75 11.05 2.03
CA ASN A 123 -7.04 11.24 1.34
C ASN A 123 -7.91 9.96 1.26
N ARG A 124 -7.33 8.77 1.46
CA ARG A 124 -8.03 7.47 1.42
C ARG A 124 -7.86 6.63 2.70
N GLU A 125 -7.23 7.18 3.72
CA GLU A 125 -7.02 6.58 5.04
C GLU A 125 -6.44 5.15 5.02
N GLY A 126 -5.54 4.88 4.06
CA GLY A 126 -5.02 3.53 3.89
C GLY A 126 -3.88 3.42 2.89
N ALA A 127 -3.35 2.21 2.80
CA ALA A 127 -2.10 1.95 2.11
C ALA A 127 -2.29 1.53 0.65
N PHE A 128 -1.32 1.94 -0.18
CA PHE A 128 -1.18 1.56 -1.58
C PHE A 128 0.24 1.11 -1.88
N CYS A 129 0.40 0.36 -2.97
CA CYS A 129 1.68 0.07 -3.57
C CYS A 129 1.92 1.06 -4.71
N LYS A 130 2.77 2.07 -4.49
CA LYS A 130 2.96 3.18 -5.43
C LYS A 130 3.46 2.71 -6.80
N VAL A 131 4.32 1.70 -6.85
CA VAL A 131 4.78 1.13 -8.14
C VAL A 131 3.66 0.42 -8.89
N CYS A 132 2.72 -0.26 -8.21
CA CYS A 132 1.57 -0.88 -8.87
C CYS A 132 0.56 0.17 -9.36
N VAL A 133 0.38 1.28 -8.66
CA VAL A 133 -0.44 2.42 -9.12
C VAL A 133 0.18 3.07 -10.36
N LEU A 134 1.49 3.35 -10.34
CA LEU A 134 2.18 4.14 -11.38
C LEU A 134 2.64 3.31 -12.59
N PHE A 135 3.09 2.06 -12.41
CA PHE A 135 3.69 1.21 -13.46
C PHE A 135 2.95 -0.12 -13.69
N GLY A 136 1.97 -0.44 -12.84
CA GLY A 136 1.17 -1.65 -12.95
C GLY A 136 0.22 -1.62 -14.15
N SER A 137 -0.05 -2.81 -14.70
CA SER A 137 -1.09 -3.03 -15.70
C SER A 137 -2.48 -2.76 -15.13
N LYS A 138 -3.47 -2.37 -15.95
CA LYS A 138 -4.86 -2.19 -15.49
C LYS A 138 -5.43 -3.49 -14.92
N PHE A 139 -5.17 -4.60 -15.60
CA PHE A 139 -5.64 -5.95 -15.27
C PHE A 139 -4.46 -6.92 -15.03
N GLY A 140 -4.73 -8.09 -14.45
CA GLY A 140 -3.77 -9.19 -14.37
C GLY A 140 -4.44 -10.54 -14.12
N GLY A 141 -3.62 -11.60 -14.12
CA GLY A 141 -4.10 -12.98 -14.03
C GLY A 141 -4.88 -13.46 -15.27
N ILE A 142 -5.34 -14.70 -15.22
CA ILE A 142 -6.14 -15.30 -16.30
C ILE A 142 -7.51 -14.60 -16.37
N GLY A 143 -7.92 -14.19 -17.56
CA GLY A 143 -9.19 -13.51 -17.79
C GLY A 143 -9.21 -12.01 -17.45
N GLY A 144 -8.06 -11.38 -17.19
CA GLY A 144 -7.97 -9.93 -17.03
C GLY A 144 -8.66 -9.40 -15.76
N GLN A 145 -8.39 -10.03 -14.63
CA GLN A 145 -8.98 -9.63 -13.34
C GLN A 145 -8.45 -8.26 -12.88
N ARG A 146 -9.31 -7.51 -12.20
CA ARG A 146 -8.93 -6.25 -11.53
C ARG A 146 -7.99 -6.53 -10.35
N LEU A 147 -7.03 -5.64 -10.13
CA LEU A 147 -5.93 -5.87 -9.19
C LEU A 147 -6.23 -5.44 -7.75
N GLY A 148 -7.34 -4.73 -7.51
CA GLY A 148 -7.97 -4.65 -6.19
C GLY A 148 -7.14 -3.91 -5.13
N VAL A 149 -6.98 -4.53 -3.95
CA VAL A 149 -6.35 -3.92 -2.78
C VAL A 149 -4.87 -3.61 -3.04
N LEU A 150 -4.37 -2.51 -2.47
CA LEU A 150 -3.05 -1.90 -2.70
C LEU A 150 -2.85 -1.24 -4.08
N LYS A 151 -3.68 -1.49 -5.11
CA LYS A 151 -3.58 -0.78 -6.40
C LYS A 151 -4.76 0.14 -6.70
N GLU A 152 -5.98 -0.37 -6.55
CA GLU A 152 -7.21 0.35 -6.92
C GLU A 152 -8.02 0.77 -5.70
N ILE A 153 -7.85 0.04 -4.59
CA ILE A 153 -8.56 0.24 -3.32
C ILE A 153 -7.51 0.26 -2.20
N PRO A 154 -7.59 1.19 -1.24
CA PRO A 154 -6.65 1.23 -0.13
C PRO A 154 -6.72 -0.05 0.70
N MET A 155 -5.57 -0.53 1.18
CA MET A 155 -5.56 -1.48 2.28
C MET A 155 -5.88 -0.72 3.57
N ILE A 156 -7.08 -0.96 4.10
CA ILE A 156 -7.57 -0.42 5.39
C ILE A 156 -7.74 -1.51 6.47
N LYS A 157 -7.57 -2.79 6.11
CA LYS A 157 -7.73 -3.94 7.01
C LYS A 157 -6.36 -4.47 7.40
N TYR A 158 -5.96 -4.21 8.63
CA TYR A 158 -4.59 -4.48 9.09
C TYR A 158 -4.44 -5.75 9.95
N LYS A 159 -5.34 -6.74 9.80
CA LYS A 159 -5.29 -7.97 10.62
C LYS A 159 -4.01 -8.77 10.37
N ASP A 160 -3.69 -8.99 9.10
CA ASP A 160 -2.61 -9.86 8.63
C ASP A 160 -1.67 -9.10 7.68
N ALA A 161 -1.55 -7.77 7.85
CA ALA A 161 -0.94 -6.85 6.87
C ALA A 161 0.45 -7.28 6.38
N LEU A 162 1.34 -7.76 7.28
CA LEU A 162 2.67 -8.23 6.90
C LEU A 162 2.65 -9.48 6.00
N HIS A 163 1.66 -10.36 6.19
CA HIS A 163 1.43 -11.52 5.33
C HIS A 163 0.87 -11.09 3.97
N ASP A 164 -0.09 -10.18 3.96
CA ASP A 164 -0.67 -9.62 2.74
C ASP A 164 0.40 -8.86 1.91
N PHE A 165 1.31 -8.11 2.56
CA PHE A 165 2.44 -7.46 1.91
C PHE A 165 3.41 -8.47 1.29
N LYS A 166 3.74 -9.56 2.00
CA LYS A 166 4.57 -10.64 1.44
C LYS A 166 3.93 -11.26 0.19
N ILE A 167 2.65 -11.63 0.28
CA ILE A 167 1.89 -12.16 -0.85
C ILE A 167 1.84 -11.17 -2.02
N HIS A 168 1.70 -9.86 -1.74
CA HIS A 168 1.69 -8.82 -2.76
C HIS A 168 3.04 -8.72 -3.50
N MET A 169 4.16 -8.74 -2.78
CA MET A 169 5.51 -8.72 -3.36
C MET A 169 5.79 -9.94 -4.25
N GLU A 170 5.20 -11.09 -3.92
CA GLU A 170 5.34 -12.33 -4.70
C GLU A 170 4.54 -12.32 -6.02
N ARG A 171 3.60 -11.37 -6.23
CA ARG A 171 2.80 -11.31 -7.47
C ARG A 171 3.61 -10.80 -8.66
N GLU A 172 3.46 -11.45 -9.82
CA GLU A 172 4.15 -11.05 -11.05
C GLU A 172 3.89 -9.60 -11.47
N TYR A 173 2.64 -9.11 -11.37
CA TYR A 173 2.35 -7.71 -11.72
C TYR A 173 3.08 -6.69 -10.83
N HIS A 174 3.42 -7.07 -9.59
CA HIS A 174 4.24 -6.25 -8.70
C HIS A 174 5.70 -6.27 -9.14
N LYS A 175 6.27 -7.45 -9.37
CA LYS A 175 7.64 -7.62 -9.87
C LYS A 175 7.88 -6.86 -11.18
N THR A 176 6.97 -6.98 -12.14
CA THR A 176 7.04 -6.22 -13.41
C THR A 176 6.92 -4.72 -13.19
N ALA A 177 6.08 -4.26 -12.26
CA ALA A 177 5.97 -2.84 -11.93
C ALA A 177 7.25 -2.29 -11.25
N ILE A 178 7.90 -3.08 -10.39
CA ILE A 178 9.21 -2.77 -9.81
C ILE A 178 10.25 -2.60 -10.93
N VAL A 179 10.39 -3.59 -11.83
CA VAL A 179 11.37 -3.53 -12.94
C VAL A 179 11.18 -2.27 -13.78
N ARG A 180 9.96 -2.00 -14.24
CA ARG A 180 9.62 -0.79 -15.00
C ARG A 180 9.96 0.50 -14.24
N SER A 181 9.68 0.56 -12.93
CA SER A 181 10.00 1.74 -12.12
C SER A 181 11.51 1.97 -11.98
N LEU A 182 12.31 0.90 -11.92
CA LEU A 182 13.77 0.98 -11.83
C LEU A 182 14.40 1.37 -13.17
N GLU A 183 13.90 0.81 -14.28
CA GLU A 183 14.30 1.19 -15.65
C GLU A 183 13.97 2.66 -15.92
N PHE A 184 12.75 3.09 -15.58
CA PHE A 184 12.33 4.49 -15.67
C PHE A 184 13.26 5.43 -14.89
N ILE A 185 13.57 5.11 -13.61
CA ILE A 185 14.51 5.92 -12.80
C ILE A 185 15.88 6.01 -13.49
N LYS A 186 16.44 4.90 -13.99
CA LYS A 186 17.75 4.90 -14.67
C LYS A 186 17.76 5.80 -15.91
N CYS A 187 16.70 5.72 -16.73
CA CYS A 187 16.58 6.55 -17.92
C CYS A 187 16.38 8.02 -17.56
N PHE A 188 15.51 8.33 -16.60
CA PHE A 188 15.21 9.70 -16.17
C PHE A 188 16.41 10.39 -15.49
N GLU A 189 17.16 9.66 -14.68
CA GLU A 189 18.41 10.15 -14.04
C GLU A 189 19.62 10.15 -15.02
N GLY A 190 19.42 9.89 -16.32
CA GLY A 190 20.48 9.90 -17.35
C GLY A 190 21.51 8.77 -17.25
N LYS A 191 21.26 7.76 -16.41
CA LYS A 191 22.16 6.61 -16.16
C LYS A 191 22.06 5.52 -17.22
N GLN A 192 21.03 5.57 -18.06
CA GLN A 192 20.80 4.62 -19.15
C GLN A 192 20.09 5.36 -20.32
N LYS A 193 20.43 5.03 -21.57
CA LYS A 193 19.64 5.46 -22.73
C LYS A 193 18.30 4.72 -22.76
N THR A 194 17.26 5.35 -23.28
CA THR A 194 15.97 4.67 -23.53
C THR A 194 16.12 3.66 -24.68
N ILE A 195 15.17 2.72 -24.81
CA ILE A 195 15.22 1.67 -25.83
C ILE A 195 15.16 2.27 -27.24
N GLU A 196 14.38 3.34 -27.42
CA GLU A 196 14.25 4.04 -28.70
C GLU A 196 15.60 4.60 -29.16
N ILE A 197 16.32 5.31 -28.27
CA ILE A 197 17.64 5.87 -28.57
C ILE A 197 18.67 4.76 -28.83
N GLN A 198 18.59 3.64 -28.10
CA GLN A 198 19.47 2.48 -28.33
C GLN A 198 19.23 1.83 -29.71
N LEU A 199 17.98 1.74 -30.16
CA LEU A 199 17.63 1.23 -31.49
C LEU A 199 18.09 2.19 -32.60
N ASP A 200 17.92 3.51 -32.40
CA ASP A 200 18.41 4.52 -33.34
C ASP A 200 19.94 4.51 -33.45
N ASP A 201 20.67 4.37 -32.34
CA ASP A 201 22.13 4.19 -32.34
C ASP A 201 22.54 2.97 -33.19
N GLN A 202 21.93 1.80 -32.94
CA GLN A 202 22.20 0.54 -33.65
C GLN A 202 21.87 0.62 -35.16
N LEU A 203 20.77 1.27 -35.52
CA LEU A 203 20.40 1.52 -36.91
C LEU A 203 21.43 2.40 -37.60
N ASN A 204 21.85 3.49 -36.94
CA ASN A 204 22.87 4.39 -37.45
C ASN A 204 24.24 3.72 -37.61
N GLU A 205 24.63 2.83 -36.69
CA GLU A 205 25.83 2.01 -36.81
C GLU A 205 25.75 1.04 -38.00
N THR A 206 24.65 0.32 -38.14
CA THR A 206 24.39 -0.59 -39.27
C THR A 206 24.49 0.14 -40.61
N VAL A 207 23.86 1.32 -40.73
CA VAL A 207 23.93 2.16 -41.95
C VAL A 207 25.37 2.62 -42.23
N LYS A 208 26.15 2.99 -41.19
CA LYS A 208 27.57 3.37 -41.35
C LYS A 208 28.44 2.19 -41.79
N GLN A 209 28.18 0.98 -41.30
CA GLN A 209 28.88 -0.24 -41.70
C GLN A 209 28.57 -0.58 -43.17
N ASN A 210 27.29 -0.61 -43.55
CA ASN A 210 26.87 -0.89 -44.93
C ASN A 210 27.48 0.10 -45.93
N LYS A 211 27.56 1.40 -45.59
CA LYS A 211 28.21 2.43 -46.43
C LYS A 211 29.72 2.22 -46.63
N LYS A 212 30.41 1.45 -45.79
CA LYS A 212 31.83 1.10 -45.97
C LYS A 212 32.06 -0.06 -46.93
N LEU A 213 31.05 -0.94 -47.11
CA LEU A 213 31.14 -2.13 -47.98
C LEU A 213 30.83 -1.84 -49.45
N ILE A 214 30.32 -0.64 -49.76
CA ILE A 214 29.95 -0.18 -51.12
C ILE A 214 31.07 0.74 -51.70
N LYS A 215 32.26 0.71 -51.11
CA LYS A 215 33.48 1.42 -51.55
C LYS A 215 34.62 0.43 -51.75
#